data_AF-A0A2H0S2Q2-F1
#
_entry.id   AF-A0A2H0S2Q2-F1
#
_cell.length_a   1.000
_cell.length_b   1.000
_cell.length_c   1.000
_cell.angle_alpha   90.00
_cell.angle_beta   90.00
_cell.angle_gamma   90.00
#
_symmetry.space_group_name_H-M   'P 1'
#
loop_
_entity.id
_entity.type
_entity.pdbx_description
1 polymer ?
#
loop_
_entity_poly.entity_id
_entity_poly.type
_entity_poly.pdbx_seq_one_letter_code
_entity_poly.pdbx_strand_id
1 'polypeptide(L)'
;MSDSETPLPAEGDENADKQDGSVEQRRKVVEDEISQVVDPKKRKEAKLAALARWRGEESAEQISPYDFDCNFLWNLAEADSPLKRSDLIHETGLQAVVLNKEDLEEIGGFDILLASGERISIEPESLQADDVLIIYPHELGDDESGA
;
A
#
# COMPACT_ATOMS: atom_id res chain seq x y z
N MET A 1 25.93 -39.04 -53.75
CA MET A 1 26.50 -39.25 -52.41
C MET A 1 25.49 -38.67 -51.46
N SER A 2 24.84 -39.54 -50.71
CA SER A 2 23.85 -39.19 -49.69
C SER A 2 24.62 -38.88 -48.42
N ASP A 3 24.46 -37.68 -47.89
CA ASP A 3 24.80 -37.38 -46.50
C ASP A 3 23.69 -36.47 -45.95
N SER A 4 22.85 -37.10 -45.14
CA SER A 4 21.89 -36.47 -44.26
C SER A 4 22.63 -35.85 -43.10
N GLU A 5 22.42 -34.57 -42.82
CA GLU A 5 22.68 -34.04 -41.48
C GLU A 5 21.69 -32.93 -41.16
N THR A 6 20.68 -33.31 -40.38
CA THR A 6 19.77 -32.41 -39.67
C THR A 6 20.37 -32.15 -38.29
N PRO A 7 20.63 -30.89 -37.89
CA PRO A 7 20.85 -30.57 -36.49
C PRO A 7 19.52 -30.22 -35.81
N LEU A 8 19.44 -30.65 -34.56
CA LEU A 8 18.31 -30.67 -33.63
C LEU A 8 17.75 -29.28 -33.29
N PRO A 9 16.47 -29.18 -32.84
CA PRO A 9 15.93 -27.96 -32.26
C PRO A 9 16.65 -27.63 -30.95
N ALA A 10 17.02 -26.36 -30.81
CA ALA A 10 17.58 -25.80 -29.58
C ALA A 10 16.58 -26.00 -28.43
N GLU A 11 17.05 -26.66 -27.38
CA GLU A 11 16.45 -26.64 -26.05
C GLU A 11 16.48 -25.19 -25.55
N GLY A 12 15.34 -24.52 -25.63
CA GLY A 12 15.10 -23.21 -25.04
C GLY A 12 14.39 -23.38 -23.72
N ASP A 13 15.17 -23.25 -22.66
CA ASP A 13 14.84 -23.00 -21.26
C ASP A 13 13.40 -23.26 -20.78
N GLU A 14 13.34 -24.28 -19.94
CA GLU A 14 12.37 -24.47 -18.86
C GLU A 14 12.27 -23.24 -17.94
N ASN A 15 11.15 -23.17 -17.23
CA ASN A 15 10.79 -22.23 -16.15
C ASN A 15 10.11 -20.93 -16.58
N ALA A 16 8.91 -21.10 -17.16
CA ALA A 16 7.77 -20.37 -16.62
C ALA A 16 7.59 -20.73 -15.13
N ASP A 17 7.07 -19.78 -14.36
CA ASP A 17 6.53 -19.99 -13.01
C ASP A 17 7.54 -19.98 -11.86
N LYS A 18 8.01 -18.78 -11.47
CA LYS A 18 8.27 -18.43 -10.06
C LYS A 18 8.16 -16.92 -9.86
N GLN A 19 7.02 -16.44 -9.34
CA GLN A 19 6.96 -15.42 -8.29
C GLN A 19 5.52 -15.03 -7.91
N ASP A 20 4.66 -16.02 -7.63
CA ASP A 20 3.36 -15.77 -7.00
C ASP A 20 3.45 -15.69 -5.44
N GLY A 21 4.66 -15.77 -4.89
CA GLY A 21 4.88 -15.83 -3.44
C GLY A 21 4.87 -14.50 -2.70
N SER A 22 4.72 -13.35 -3.38
CA SER A 22 4.91 -12.02 -2.76
C SER A 22 3.62 -11.28 -2.44
N VAL A 23 2.52 -11.56 -3.15
CA VAL A 23 1.26 -10.82 -2.99
C VAL A 23 0.50 -11.32 -1.75
N GLU A 24 0.37 -12.64 -1.63
CA GLU A 24 -0.35 -13.25 -0.52
C GLU A 24 0.32 -13.02 0.83
N GLN A 25 1.67 -12.92 0.86
CA GLN A 25 2.42 -12.55 2.06
C GLN A 25 2.17 -11.09 2.48
N ARG A 26 2.05 -10.15 1.53
CA ARG A 26 1.79 -8.74 1.85
C ARG A 26 0.37 -8.53 2.35
N ARG A 27 -0.61 -9.16 1.70
CA ARG A 27 -2.01 -9.16 2.15
C ARG A 27 -2.12 -9.69 3.58
N LYS A 28 -1.42 -10.78 3.88
CA LYS A 28 -1.41 -11.37 5.21
C LYS A 28 -0.77 -10.47 6.26
N VAL A 29 0.26 -9.69 5.92
CA VAL A 29 0.85 -8.71 6.85
C VAL A 29 -0.15 -7.60 7.20
N VAL A 30 -0.90 -7.10 6.21
CA VAL A 30 -1.97 -6.12 6.44
C VAL A 30 -3.08 -6.73 7.32
N GLU A 31 -3.51 -7.96 7.04
CA GLU A 31 -4.53 -8.68 7.82
C GLU A 31 -4.05 -9.04 9.25
N ASP A 32 -2.78 -9.41 9.46
CA ASP A 32 -2.22 -9.72 10.78
C ASP A 32 -2.01 -8.45 11.63
N GLU A 33 -1.63 -7.32 11.01
CA GLU A 33 -1.58 -6.02 11.70
C GLU A 33 -2.95 -5.61 12.26
N ILE A 34 -4.04 -6.05 11.63
CA ILE A 34 -5.40 -5.84 12.09
C ILE A 34 -5.72 -6.78 13.26
N SER A 35 -5.23 -8.03 13.24
CA SER A 35 -5.81 -9.12 14.04
C SER A 35 -5.08 -9.52 15.34
N GLN A 36 -3.81 -9.18 15.61
CA GLN A 36 -3.14 -9.67 16.84
C GLN A 36 -2.43 -8.59 17.70
N VAL A 37 -2.49 -8.81 19.03
CA VAL A 37 -1.86 -8.08 20.17
C VAL A 37 -2.63 -6.90 20.81
N VAL A 38 -3.12 -7.20 22.03
CA VAL A 38 -3.35 -6.43 23.27
C VAL A 38 -3.12 -4.91 23.23
N ASP A 39 -4.22 -4.16 23.24
CA ASP A 39 -4.36 -2.70 23.43
C ASP A 39 -4.16 -1.84 22.15
N PRO A 40 -5.24 -1.36 21.51
CA PRO A 40 -5.17 -0.56 20.28
C PRO A 40 -4.38 0.75 20.45
N LYS A 41 -4.32 1.31 21.66
CA LYS A 41 -3.52 2.52 21.93
C LYS A 41 -2.02 2.26 21.79
N LYS A 42 -1.55 1.10 22.26
CA LYS A 42 -0.14 0.71 22.11
C LYS A 42 0.23 0.46 20.65
N ARG A 43 -0.71 -0.10 19.87
CA ARG A 43 -0.54 -0.28 18.42
C ARG A 43 -0.43 1.06 17.70
N LYS A 44 -1.33 2.01 18.02
CA LYS A 44 -1.26 3.38 17.49
C LYS A 44 0.08 4.05 17.81
N GLU A 45 0.54 4.00 19.06
CA GLU A 45 1.83 4.56 19.45
C GLU A 45 3.00 3.92 18.68
N ALA A 46 3.00 2.59 18.50
CA ALA A 46 4.02 1.90 17.74
C ALA A 46 4.02 2.27 16.25
N LYS A 47 2.85 2.38 15.63
CA LYS A 47 2.68 2.80 14.23
C LYS A 47 3.16 4.23 14.01
N LEU A 48 2.79 5.16 14.89
CA LEU A 48 3.25 6.55 14.84
C LEU A 48 4.77 6.66 15.05
N ALA A 49 5.34 5.85 15.97
CA ALA A 49 6.79 5.79 16.15
C ALA A 49 7.52 5.22 14.93
N ALA A 50 6.94 4.23 14.25
CA ALA A 50 7.48 3.69 13.00
C ALA A 50 7.43 4.74 11.86
N LEU A 51 6.32 5.47 11.75
CA LEU A 51 6.18 6.57 10.80
C LEU A 51 7.22 7.68 11.05
N ALA A 52 7.40 8.09 12.31
CA ALA A 52 8.40 9.09 12.69
C ALA A 52 9.83 8.65 12.32
N ARG A 53 10.16 7.36 12.53
CA ARG A 53 11.44 6.78 12.10
C ARG A 53 11.61 6.79 10.59
N TRP A 54 10.55 6.47 9.83
CA TRP A 54 10.57 6.48 8.38
C TRP A 54 10.80 7.89 7.80
N ARG A 55 10.22 8.91 8.41
CA ARG A 55 10.45 10.32 8.06
C ARG A 55 11.87 10.81 8.38
N GLY A 56 12.60 10.10 9.26
CA GLY A 56 13.95 10.45 9.71
C GLY A 56 13.97 11.44 10.88
N GLU A 57 15.10 11.52 11.59
CA GLU A 57 15.26 12.33 12.82
C GLU A 57 15.02 13.83 12.60
N GLU A 58 15.29 14.36 11.40
CA GLU A 58 15.06 15.79 11.08
C GLU A 58 13.57 16.15 10.87
N SER A 59 12.71 15.14 10.66
CA SER A 59 11.27 15.32 10.41
C SER A 59 10.39 14.73 11.52
N ALA A 60 10.97 14.09 12.54
CA ALA A 60 10.22 13.43 13.62
C ALA A 60 9.43 14.42 14.51
N GLU A 61 9.86 15.68 14.59
CA GLU A 61 9.15 16.76 15.28
C GLU A 61 8.22 17.56 14.35
N GLN A 62 8.30 17.30 13.05
CA GLN A 62 7.40 17.86 12.06
C GLN A 62 6.33 16.79 11.77
N ILE A 63 5.23 16.86 12.51
CA ILE A 63 3.92 16.52 11.92
C ILE A 63 3.95 17.25 10.58
N SER A 64 3.99 16.51 9.46
CA SER A 64 4.04 17.16 8.16
C SER A 64 2.86 18.14 8.17
N PRO A 65 3.05 19.44 7.89
CA PRO A 65 1.92 20.38 7.81
C PRO A 65 0.91 19.98 6.72
N TYR A 66 1.23 18.92 5.95
CA TYR A 66 0.43 18.26 4.95
C TYR A 66 0.20 16.77 5.28
N ASP A 67 0.17 16.38 6.56
CA ASP A 67 -0.51 15.14 6.94
C ASP A 67 -1.88 15.16 6.24
N PHE A 68 -2.12 14.14 5.42
CA PHE A 68 -3.01 14.15 4.25
C PHE A 68 -4.39 14.82 4.47
N ASP A 69 -4.82 15.65 3.51
CA ASP A 69 -6.12 16.34 3.55
C ASP A 69 -7.27 15.32 3.35
N CYS A 70 -8.12 15.14 4.37
CA CYS A 70 -9.29 14.26 4.29
C CYS A 70 -10.22 14.60 3.12
N ASN A 71 -10.29 15.87 2.69
CA ASN A 71 -11.10 16.26 1.53
C ASN A 71 -10.59 15.65 0.23
N PHE A 72 -9.28 15.42 0.10
CA PHE A 72 -8.70 14.77 -1.07
C PHE A 72 -9.17 13.31 -1.18
N LEU A 73 -9.11 12.56 -0.07
CA LEU A 73 -9.58 11.17 -0.03
C LEU A 73 -11.09 11.07 -0.23
N TRP A 74 -11.85 12.02 0.31
CA TRP A 74 -13.28 12.10 0.06
C TRP A 74 -13.59 12.33 -1.43
N ASN A 75 -12.88 13.25 -2.09
CA ASN A 75 -13.03 13.47 -3.54
C ASN A 75 -12.65 12.23 -4.36
N LEU A 76 -11.61 11.50 -3.95
CA LEU A 76 -11.22 10.24 -4.60
C LEU A 76 -12.33 9.18 -4.46
N ALA A 77 -12.90 9.04 -3.26
CA ALA A 77 -14.01 8.14 -3.00
C ALA A 77 -15.27 8.51 -3.81
N GLU A 78 -15.66 9.79 -3.85
CA GLU A 78 -16.78 10.25 -4.68
C GLU A 78 -16.55 10.02 -6.17
N ALA A 79 -15.30 10.13 -6.63
CA ALA A 79 -14.91 9.92 -8.02
C ALA A 79 -14.65 8.45 -8.39
N ASP A 80 -14.87 7.49 -7.47
CA ASP A 80 -14.55 6.07 -7.64
C ASP A 80 -13.11 5.82 -8.12
N SER A 81 -12.19 6.69 -7.68
CA SER A 81 -10.79 6.72 -8.08
C SER A 81 -9.92 6.22 -6.93
N PRO A 82 -9.06 5.21 -7.13
CA PRO A 82 -8.21 4.71 -6.06
C PRO A 82 -7.09 5.71 -5.76
N LEU A 83 -6.67 5.77 -4.51
CA LEU A 83 -5.44 6.43 -4.08
C LEU A 83 -4.22 5.74 -4.71
N LYS A 84 -3.34 6.51 -5.35
CA LYS A 84 -2.14 6.03 -6.04
C LYS A 84 -0.88 6.63 -5.44
N ARG A 85 0.26 6.03 -5.76
CA ARG A 85 1.58 6.51 -5.31
C ARG A 85 1.83 7.95 -5.75
N SER A 86 1.49 8.29 -6.99
CA SER A 86 1.66 9.64 -7.55
C SER A 86 0.96 10.72 -6.74
N ASP A 87 -0.15 10.37 -6.07
CA ASP A 87 -0.93 11.29 -5.24
C ASP A 87 -0.22 11.65 -3.93
N LEU A 88 0.69 10.77 -3.47
CA LEU A 88 1.49 10.96 -2.25
C LEU A 88 2.91 11.52 -2.53
N ILE A 89 3.27 11.77 -3.79
CA ILE A 89 4.57 12.33 -4.14
C ILE A 89 4.48 13.86 -4.11
N HIS A 90 5.09 14.48 -3.09
CA HIS A 90 5.16 15.94 -2.95
C HIS A 90 6.60 16.44 -2.97
N GLU A 91 6.81 17.69 -3.40
CA GLU A 91 8.13 18.34 -3.48
C GLU A 91 8.83 18.46 -2.12
N THR A 92 8.07 18.42 -1.02
CA THR A 92 8.59 18.52 0.35
C THR A 92 9.00 17.16 0.95
N GLY A 93 8.90 16.06 0.20
CA GLY A 93 9.41 14.75 0.61
C GLY A 93 8.35 13.72 1.03
N LEU A 94 8.75 12.82 1.92
CA LEU A 94 8.08 11.57 2.30
C LEU A 94 6.71 11.79 2.98
N GLN A 95 5.63 11.88 2.19
CA GLN A 95 4.27 11.93 2.72
C GLN A 95 3.70 10.53 2.95
N ALA A 96 2.81 10.40 3.92
CA ALA A 96 2.03 9.19 4.18
C ALA A 96 0.62 9.61 4.57
N VAL A 97 -0.37 8.78 4.23
CA VAL A 97 -1.74 8.96 4.73
C VAL A 97 -1.77 8.47 6.16
N VAL A 98 -2.37 9.24 7.06
CA VAL A 98 -2.57 8.86 8.46
C VAL A 98 -4.02 9.15 8.80
N LEU A 99 -4.82 8.11 9.03
CA LEU A 99 -6.25 8.24 9.32
C LEU A 99 -6.57 7.49 10.60
N ASN A 100 -7.37 8.11 11.46
CA ASN A 100 -8.03 7.42 12.53
C ASN A 100 -9.39 6.86 12.05
N LYS A 101 -10.10 6.16 12.93
CA LYS A 101 -11.39 5.55 12.59
C LYS A 101 -12.47 6.58 12.26
N GLU A 102 -12.54 7.68 13.00
CA GLU A 102 -13.51 8.76 12.77
C GLU A 102 -13.30 9.39 11.38
N ASP A 103 -12.04 9.60 10.98
CA ASP A 103 -11.72 10.12 9.63
C ASP A 103 -12.23 9.18 8.53
N LEU A 104 -12.03 7.86 8.71
CA LEU A 104 -12.53 6.84 7.78
C LEU A 104 -14.06 6.78 7.74
N GLU A 105 -14.72 6.88 8.89
CA GLU A 105 -16.19 6.94 9.00
C GLU A 105 -16.76 8.18 8.30
N GLU A 106 -16.08 9.33 8.38
CA GLU A 106 -16.47 10.55 7.67
C GLU A 106 -16.30 10.42 6.15
N ILE A 107 -15.21 9.80 5.69
CA ILE A 107 -14.98 9.55 4.26
C ILE A 107 -15.97 8.51 3.71
N GLY A 108 -16.40 7.55 4.53
CA GLY A 108 -17.24 6.42 4.11
C GLY A 108 -16.45 5.27 3.49
N GLY A 109 -15.12 5.28 3.64
CA GLY A 109 -14.19 4.35 2.99
C GLY A 109 -13.70 4.85 1.62
N PHE A 110 -12.59 4.27 1.16
CA PHE A 110 -11.97 4.62 -0.12
C PHE A 110 -11.15 3.46 -0.66
N ASP A 111 -10.85 3.50 -1.94
CA ASP A 111 -10.01 2.50 -2.58
C ASP A 111 -8.57 2.95 -2.67
N ILE A 112 -7.65 1.98 -2.60
CA ILE A 112 -6.23 2.20 -2.87
C ILE A 112 -5.75 1.24 -3.93
N LEU A 113 -4.79 1.70 -4.74
CA LEU A 113 -4.08 0.86 -5.68
C LEU A 113 -2.76 0.42 -5.05
N LEU A 114 -2.63 -0.87 -4.76
CA LEU A 114 -1.40 -1.43 -4.21
C LEU A 114 -0.28 -1.43 -5.26
N ALA A 115 0.96 -1.49 -4.78
CA ALA A 115 2.15 -1.63 -5.62
C ALA A 115 2.16 -2.91 -6.48
N SER A 116 1.32 -3.90 -6.15
CA SER A 116 1.07 -5.10 -6.96
C SER A 116 0.18 -4.83 -8.18
N GLY A 117 -0.48 -3.68 -8.25
CA GLY A 117 -1.54 -3.37 -9.22
C GLY A 117 -2.94 -3.80 -8.77
N GLU A 118 -3.07 -4.40 -7.58
CA GLU A 118 -4.36 -4.78 -7.02
C GLU A 118 -5.06 -3.57 -6.41
N ARG A 119 -6.36 -3.42 -6.70
CA ARG A 119 -7.22 -2.42 -6.06
C ARG A 119 -7.88 -3.04 -4.84
N ILE A 120 -7.74 -2.40 -3.69
CA ILE A 120 -8.38 -2.83 -2.43
C ILE A 120 -9.23 -1.70 -1.86
N SER A 121 -10.36 -2.06 -1.27
CA SER A 121 -11.24 -1.13 -0.56
C SER A 121 -10.91 -1.11 0.92
N ILE A 122 -10.76 0.09 1.46
CA ILE A 122 -10.53 0.33 2.88
C ILE A 122 -11.84 0.85 3.48
N GLU A 123 -12.51 -0.02 4.23
CA GLU A 123 -13.77 0.30 4.91
C GLU A 123 -13.53 0.69 6.38
N PRO A 124 -14.38 1.55 6.98
CA PRO A 124 -14.27 1.94 8.39
C PRO A 124 -14.25 0.75 9.38
N GLU A 125 -14.94 -0.34 9.03
CA GLU A 125 -15.02 -1.58 9.79
C GLU A 125 -13.67 -2.31 9.90
N SER A 126 -12.75 -2.01 8.99
CA SER A 126 -11.39 -2.57 8.95
C SER A 126 -10.49 -2.02 10.06
N LEU A 127 -10.87 -0.89 10.68
CA LEU A 127 -10.08 -0.23 11.71
C LEU A 127 -10.76 -0.32 13.09
N GLN A 128 -9.98 -0.69 14.10
CA GLN A 128 -10.45 -0.71 15.49
C GLN A 128 -10.52 0.72 16.07
N ALA A 129 -11.40 0.91 17.05
CA ALA A 129 -11.45 2.16 17.81
C ALA A 129 -10.09 2.44 18.47
N ASP A 130 -9.66 3.69 18.48
CA ASP A 130 -8.35 4.17 18.95
C ASP A 130 -7.11 3.68 18.16
N ASP A 131 -7.27 2.91 17.08
CA ASP A 131 -6.16 2.55 16.17
C ASP A 131 -5.97 3.63 15.08
N VAL A 132 -4.90 3.49 14.30
CA VAL A 132 -4.57 4.37 13.18
C VAL A 132 -4.21 3.54 11.95
N LEU A 133 -4.70 3.97 10.80
CA LEU A 133 -4.28 3.50 9.48
C LEU A 133 -3.14 4.41 8.99
N ILE A 134 -2.04 3.80 8.55
CA ILE A 134 -0.94 4.52 7.91
C ILE A 134 -0.70 3.87 6.55
N ILE A 135 -0.75 4.66 5.47
CA ILE A 135 -0.44 4.19 4.12
C ILE A 135 0.78 4.95 3.61
N TYR A 136 1.84 4.21 3.28
CA TYR A 136 3.07 4.76 2.75
C TYR A 136 3.08 4.74 1.20
N PRO A 137 3.79 5.67 0.53
CA PRO A 137 3.83 5.72 -0.93
C PRO A 137 4.38 4.45 -1.59
N HIS A 138 5.30 3.76 -0.93
CA HIS A 138 5.91 2.53 -1.46
C HIS A 138 4.95 1.33 -1.43
N GLU A 139 3.84 1.42 -0.70
CA GLU A 139 2.79 0.40 -0.67
C GLU A 139 1.81 0.56 -1.83
N LEU A 140 1.76 1.74 -2.45
CA LEU A 140 0.86 2.08 -3.54
C LEU A 140 1.50 1.85 -4.92
N GLY A 141 0.67 1.65 -5.94
CA GLY A 141 1.04 1.56 -7.36
C GLY A 141 0.90 2.90 -8.09
N ASP A 142 1.48 2.98 -9.29
CA ASP A 142 1.44 4.21 -10.11
C ASP A 142 0.26 4.22 -11.10
N ASP A 143 -0.13 3.06 -11.64
CA ASP A 143 -1.23 2.92 -12.59
C ASP A 143 -1.97 1.60 -12.38
N GLU A 144 -3.29 1.61 -12.59
CA GLU A 144 -4.04 0.36 -12.78
C GLU A 144 -3.44 -0.29 -14.01
N SER A 145 -2.56 -1.28 -13.79
CA SER A 145 -1.93 -1.98 -14.89
C SER A 145 -3.04 -2.77 -15.58
N GLY A 146 -3.63 -2.16 -16.59
CA GLY A 146 -4.62 -2.77 -17.45
C GLY A 146 -4.05 -4.07 -17.99
N ALA A 147 -4.72 -5.17 -17.66
CA ALA A 147 -4.60 -6.41 -18.40
C ALA A 147 -5.03 -6.22 -19.86
#